data_AF-F3G0L4-F1
#
_entry.id   AF-F3G0L4-F1
#
_cell.length_a   1.000
_cell.length_b   1.000
_cell.length_c   1.000
_cell.angle_alpha   90.00
_cell.angle_beta   90.00
_cell.angle_gamma   90.00
#
_symmetry.space_group_name_H-M   'P 1'
#
loop_
_entity.id
_entity.type
_entity.pdbx_description
1 polymer ?
#
loop_
_entity_poly.entity_id
_entity_poly.type
_entity_poly.pdbx_seq_one_letter_code
_entity_poly.pdbx_strand_id
1 'polypeptide(L)' 'KRLVAYVTAQQPETPLDIEHLRNHLQGLLPDYMVPA' A
#
# COMPACT_ATOMS: atom_id res chain seq x y z
N LYS A 1 15.08 -9.84 7.04
CA LYS A 1 13.77 -9.45 7.63
C LYS A 1 13.01 -8.73 6.52
N ARG A 2 11.78 -9.13 6.19
CA ARG A 2 10.99 -8.55 5.08
C ARG A 2 9.73 -7.92 5.68
N LEU A 3 9.25 -6.81 5.14
CA LEU A 3 8.03 -6.15 5.62
C LEU A 3 6.89 -6.45 4.64
N VAL A 4 5.71 -6.68 5.22
CA VAL A 4 4.49 -7.03 4.49
C VAL A 4 3.40 -6.10 5.03
N ALA A 5 2.82 -5.29 4.15
CA ALA A 5 1.65 -4.50 4.48
C ALA A 5 0.39 -5.27 4.06
N TYR A 6 -0.58 -5.35 4.97
CA TYR A 6 -1.91 -5.86 4.67
C TYR A 6 -2.85 -4.66 4.55
N VAL A 7 -3.45 -4.51 3.38
CA VAL A 7 -4.41 -3.44 3.10
C VAL A 7 -5.75 -4.10 2.79
N THR A 8 -6.82 -3.53 3.34
CA THR A 8 -8.19 -3.94 3.02
C THR A 8 -8.86 -2.81 2.28
N ALA A 9 -9.61 -3.13 1.23
CA ALA A 9 -10.48 -2.15 0.60
C ALA A 9 -11.56 -1.76 1.60
N GLN A 10 -11.82 -0.46 1.73
CA GLN A 10 -12.96 0.00 2.54
C GLN A 10 -14.29 -0.29 1.84
N GLN A 11 -14.27 -0.35 0.51
CA GLN A 11 -15.36 -0.81 -0.34
C GLN A 11 -14.87 -1.97 -1.20
N PRO A 12 -15.46 -3.18 -1.07
CA PRO A 12 -15.02 -4.37 -1.79
C PRO A 12 -15.29 -4.30 -3.31
N GLU A 13 -16.17 -3.40 -3.75
CA GLU A 13 -16.55 -3.24 -5.16
C GLU A 13 -15.61 -2.31 -5.94
N THR A 14 -14.77 -1.55 -5.23
CA THR A 14 -13.83 -0.62 -5.84
C THR A 14 -12.50 -1.34 -6.08
N PRO A 15 -12.03 -1.46 -7.34
CA PRO A 15 -10.74 -2.05 -7.60
C PRO A 15 -9.65 -1.22 -6.92
N LEU A 16 -8.91 -1.85 -6.00
CA LEU A 16 -7.74 -1.25 -5.39
C LEU A 16 -6.61 -1.22 -6.41
N ASP A 17 -6.25 -0.03 -6.87
CA ASP A 17 -5.05 0.17 -7.65
C ASP A 17 -3.83 0.15 -6.72
N ILE A 18 -3.14 -1.00 -6.69
CA ILE A 18 -1.96 -1.23 -5.85
C ILE A 18 -0.84 -0.25 -6.17
N GLU A 19 -0.64 0.13 -7.44
CA GLU A 19 0.42 1.06 -7.82
C GLU A 19 0.11 2.48 -7.37
N HIS A 20 -1.14 2.91 -7.50
CA HIS A 20 -1.57 4.20 -6.97
C HIS A 20 -1.45 4.27 -5.45
N LEU A 21 -1.86 3.20 -4.76
CA LEU A 21 -1.71 3.07 -3.30
C LEU A 21 -0.24 3.09 -2.89
N ARG A 22 0.63 2.39 -3.61
CA ARG A 22 2.07 2.32 -3.31
C ARG A 22 2.74 3.68 -3.45
N ASN A 23 2.45 4.42 -4.51
CA ASN A 23 2.94 5.80 -4.70
C ASN A 23 2.43 6.74 -3.60
N HIS A 24 1.15 6.62 -3.22
CA HIS A 24 0.58 7.43 -2.14
C HIS A 24 1.24 7.14 -0.80
N LEU A 25 1.48 5.86 -0.48
CA LEU A 25 2.14 5.44 0.74
C LEU A 25 3.63 5.82 0.76
N GLN A 26 4.33 5.79 -0.37
CA GLN A 26 5.73 6.25 -0.47
C GLN A 26 5.90 7.74 -0.12
N GLY A 27 4.88 8.58 -0.37
CA GLY A 27 4.91 10.00 0.00
C GLY A 27 4.63 10.27 1.47
N LEU A 28 4.02 9.32 2.19
CA LEU A 28 3.56 9.47 3.57
C LEU A 28 4.36 8.63 4.57
N LEU A 29 4.98 7.55 4.10
CA LEU A 29 5.69 6.58 4.91
C LEU A 29 7.12 6.41 4.40
N PRO A 30 8.09 6.24 5.31
CA PRO A 30 9.47 5.98 4.93
C PRO A 30 9.60 4.63 4.18
N ASP A 31 10.56 4.54 3.28
CA ASP A 31 10.75 3.42 2.33
C ASP A 31 10.81 2.03 2.97
N TYR A 32 11.22 1.94 4.24
CA TYR A 32 11.22 0.66 4.96
C TYR A 32 9.80 0.15 5.25
N MET A 33 8.76 0.98 5.24
CA MET A 33 7.36 0.58 5.51
C MET A 33 6.57 0.25 4.25
N VAL A 34 7.13 0.44 3.06
CA VAL A 34 6.48 0.12 1.79
C VAL A 34 6.99 -1.26 1.32
N PRO A 35 6.11 -2.28 1.21
CA PRO A 35 6.54 -3.59 0.73
C PRO A 35 7.02 -3.49 -0.73
N ALA A 36 8.15 -4.14 -1.00
CA ALA A 36 8.71 -4.33 -2.34
C ALA A 36 8.08 -5.53 -3.04
#